data_AF-A0A0G3BF95-F1
#
_entry.id   AF-A0A0G3BF95-F1
#
_cell.length_a   1.000
_cell.length_b   1.000
_cell.length_c   1.000
_cell.angle_alpha   90.00
_cell.angle_beta   90.00
_cell.angle_gamma   90.00
#
_symmetry.space_group_name_H-M   'P 1'
#
loop_
_entity.id
_entity.type
_entity.pdbx_description
1 polymer ?
#
loop_
_entity_poly.entity_id
_entity_poly.type
_entity_poly.pdbx_seq_one_letter_code
_entity_poly.pdbx_strand_id
1 'polypeptide(L)'
;WTEIGGKTDLVKLAEAGKKGVDLLLSDSTNAEIPGTTPTEKKVISRLEIIISQAPGRVIITSFASHVYRLKKIIEIAKKYDKKILLLGSSLSRYMRAIQKVSLWKIDNSVFIKSVVNKKIPPNKLIIFCTGSQGEAKAVLSRLAHQIYPDWKIGRGDTIILTSSPIMDNRYNLEAINNRLMELGATIFENNKEEL
;
A
#
# COMPACT_ATOMS: atom_id res chain seq x y z
N TRP A 1 -13.46 0.76 -15.16
CA TRP A 1 -12.32 -0.19 -15.16
C TRP A 1 -11.10 0.47 -15.75
N THR A 2 -10.09 0.78 -14.93
CA THR A 2 -8.78 1.22 -15.43
C THR A 2 -7.73 0.40 -14.72
N GLU A 3 -7.26 -0.65 -15.39
CA GLU A 3 -6.26 -1.56 -14.85
C GLU A 3 -4.86 -0.94 -14.96
N ILE A 4 -4.05 -1.13 -13.92
CA ILE A 4 -2.65 -0.65 -13.85
C ILE A 4 -1.67 -1.73 -14.37
N GLY A 5 -2.16 -2.96 -14.56
CA GLY A 5 -1.43 -4.10 -15.10
C GLY A 5 -1.94 -4.51 -16.49
N GLY A 6 -2.50 -5.72 -16.58
CA GLY A 6 -3.08 -6.28 -17.80
C GLY A 6 -4.56 -6.00 -17.94
N LYS A 7 -5.06 -6.08 -19.17
CA LYS A 7 -6.49 -5.95 -19.46
C LYS A 7 -7.21 -7.27 -19.27
N THR A 8 -8.35 -7.25 -18.60
CA THR A 8 -9.30 -8.38 -18.63
C THR A 8 -9.75 -8.60 -20.07
N ASP A 9 -9.61 -9.83 -20.58
CA ASP A 9 -10.01 -10.18 -21.94
C ASP A 9 -11.52 -10.47 -22.01
N LEU A 10 -12.30 -9.40 -22.12
CA LEU A 10 -13.76 -9.47 -22.21
C LEU A 10 -14.23 -10.17 -23.50
N VAL A 11 -13.44 -10.09 -24.58
CA VAL A 11 -13.77 -10.74 -25.85
C VAL A 11 -13.72 -12.25 -25.66
N LYS A 12 -12.64 -12.76 -25.08
CA LYS A 12 -12.46 -14.18 -24.80
C LYS A 12 -13.50 -14.72 -23.82
N LEU A 13 -13.89 -13.93 -22.81
CA LEU A 13 -14.99 -14.29 -21.90
C LEU A 13 -16.34 -14.39 -22.65
N ALA A 14 -16.64 -13.43 -23.52
CA ALA A 14 -17.85 -13.46 -24.34
C ALA A 14 -17.85 -14.65 -25.33
N GLU A 15 -16.71 -14.96 -25.94
CA GLU A 15 -16.54 -16.13 -26.80
C GLU A 15 -16.75 -17.44 -26.03
N ALA A 16 -16.24 -17.55 -24.80
CA ALA A 16 -16.48 -18.71 -23.95
C ALA A 16 -17.98 -18.89 -23.66
N GLY A 17 -18.68 -17.80 -23.32
CA GLY A 17 -20.13 -17.82 -23.14
C GLY A 17 -20.89 -18.27 -24.39
N LYS A 18 -20.47 -17.82 -25.58
CA LYS A 18 -21.07 -18.22 -26.87
C LYS A 18 -20.87 -19.69 -27.21
N LYS A 19 -19.78 -20.32 -26.76
CA LYS A 19 -19.47 -21.73 -26.99
C LYS A 19 -20.30 -22.69 -26.11
N GLY A 20 -21.04 -22.16 -25.14
CA GLY A 20 -21.75 -22.93 -24.12
C GLY A 20 -20.86 -23.19 -22.90
N VAL A 21 -21.43 -23.01 -21.71
CA VAL A 21 -20.76 -23.22 -20.42
C VAL A 21 -21.73 -23.98 -19.52
N ASP A 22 -21.39 -25.22 -19.14
CA ASP A 22 -22.23 -26.06 -18.28
C ASP A 22 -22.17 -25.63 -16.80
N LEU A 23 -21.02 -25.10 -16.36
CA LEU A 23 -20.78 -24.68 -14.98
C LEU A 23 -19.89 -23.44 -14.93
N LEU A 24 -20.34 -22.39 -14.24
CA LEU A 24 -19.55 -21.21 -13.89
C LEU A 24 -19.22 -21.23 -12.40
N LEU A 25 -17.93 -21.22 -12.07
CA LEU A 25 -17.45 -21.01 -10.69
C LEU A 25 -16.97 -19.55 -10.58
N SER A 26 -17.75 -18.71 -9.88
CA SER A 26 -17.47 -17.28 -9.72
C SER A 26 -17.01 -16.98 -8.30
N ASP A 27 -16.13 -15.98 -8.15
CA ASP A 27 -15.73 -15.43 -6.85
C ASP A 27 -16.91 -14.66 -6.22
N SER A 28 -17.25 -15.02 -4.97
CA SER A 28 -18.35 -14.42 -4.20
C SER A 28 -17.89 -13.57 -3.02
N THR A 29 -16.58 -13.29 -2.88
CA THR A 29 -15.99 -12.58 -1.71
C THR A 29 -16.68 -11.25 -1.39
N ASN A 30 -17.13 -10.51 -2.41
CA ASN A 30 -17.81 -9.23 -2.25
C ASN A 30 -19.25 -9.22 -2.80
N ALA A 31 -19.88 -10.39 -2.98
CA ALA A 31 -21.22 -10.48 -3.60
C ALA A 31 -22.32 -9.75 -2.82
N GLU A 32 -22.16 -9.59 -1.50
CA GLU A 32 -23.11 -8.89 -0.64
C GLU A 32 -22.98 -7.36 -0.70
N ILE A 33 -21.95 -6.83 -1.36
CA ILE A 33 -21.67 -5.39 -1.42
C ILE A 33 -22.16 -4.87 -2.77
N PRO A 34 -23.26 -4.08 -2.81
CA PRO A 34 -23.80 -3.57 -4.07
C PRO A 34 -22.86 -2.53 -4.71
N GLY A 35 -23.03 -2.34 -6.01
CA GLY A 35 -22.30 -1.34 -6.79
C GLY A 35 -21.03 -1.89 -7.43
N THR A 36 -20.02 -1.03 -7.58
CA THR A 36 -18.77 -1.37 -8.28
C THR A 36 -17.55 -0.95 -7.49
N THR A 37 -16.49 -1.75 -7.55
CA THR A 37 -15.21 -1.41 -6.94
C THR A 37 -14.61 -0.12 -7.55
N PRO A 38 -14.15 0.84 -6.71
CA PRO A 38 -13.41 2.00 -7.19
C PRO A 38 -12.21 1.59 -8.05
N THR A 39 -11.88 2.42 -9.04
CA THR A 39 -10.74 2.13 -9.88
C THR A 39 -9.42 2.37 -9.13
N GLU A 40 -8.43 1.53 -9.41
CA GLU A 40 -7.09 1.71 -8.86
C GLU A 40 -6.53 3.09 -9.26
N LYS A 41 -6.87 3.63 -10.43
CA LYS A 41 -6.49 4.99 -10.84
C LYS A 41 -6.97 6.05 -9.84
N LYS A 42 -8.22 5.96 -9.37
CA LYS A 42 -8.78 6.89 -8.36
C LYS A 42 -8.00 6.80 -7.05
N VAL A 43 -7.70 5.57 -6.60
CA VAL A 43 -6.88 5.32 -5.41
C VAL A 43 -5.49 5.94 -5.55
N ILE A 44 -4.80 5.70 -6.68
CA ILE A 44 -3.47 6.26 -6.93
C ILE A 44 -3.50 7.78 -6.97
N SER A 45 -4.49 8.41 -7.59
CA SER A 45 -4.62 9.87 -7.60
C SER A 45 -4.76 10.44 -6.20
N ARG A 46 -5.54 9.80 -5.32
CA ARG A 46 -5.66 10.21 -3.92
C ARG A 46 -4.36 10.01 -3.14
N LEU A 47 -3.69 8.87 -3.32
CA LEU A 47 -2.37 8.61 -2.73
C LEU A 47 -1.35 9.67 -3.15
N GLU A 48 -1.35 10.05 -4.42
CA GLU A 48 -0.44 11.06 -4.95
C GLU A 48 -0.63 12.42 -4.27
N ILE A 49 -1.89 12.86 -4.12
CA ILE A 49 -2.22 14.11 -3.43
C ILE A 49 -1.67 14.08 -2.00
N ILE A 50 -1.99 13.04 -1.23
CA ILE A 50 -1.54 12.90 0.17
C ILE A 50 -0.01 12.86 0.26
N ILE A 51 0.65 12.05 -0.57
CA ILE A 51 2.11 11.92 -0.57
C ILE A 51 2.79 13.25 -0.92
N SER A 52 2.25 14.00 -1.88
CA SER A 52 2.83 15.27 -2.32
C SER A 52 2.69 16.39 -1.28
N GLN A 53 1.57 16.43 -0.56
CA GLN A 53 1.23 17.49 0.40
C GLN A 53 1.70 17.20 1.83
N ALA A 54 2.12 15.97 2.13
CA ALA A 54 2.57 15.59 3.47
C ALA A 54 3.72 16.48 3.98
N PRO A 55 3.58 17.11 5.17
CA PRO A 55 4.57 18.04 5.70
C PRO A 55 5.84 17.34 6.21
N GLY A 56 5.73 16.08 6.60
CA GLY A 56 6.82 15.24 7.11
C GLY A 56 6.96 13.94 6.34
N ARG A 57 7.43 12.89 7.04
CA ARG A 57 7.63 11.57 6.44
C ARG A 57 6.29 10.96 6.11
N VAL A 58 6.24 10.18 5.04
CA VAL A 58 5.04 9.40 4.68
C VAL A 58 5.29 7.93 4.97
N ILE A 59 4.47 7.34 5.84
CA ILE A 59 4.49 5.91 6.13
C ILE A 59 3.30 5.28 5.41
N ILE A 60 3.57 4.38 4.47
CA ILE A 60 2.53 3.72 3.69
C ILE A 60 2.51 2.24 4.03
N THR A 61 1.35 1.73 4.41
CA THR A 61 1.15 0.31 4.68
C THR A 61 0.32 -0.35 3.60
N SER A 62 0.72 -1.56 3.21
CA SER A 62 0.04 -2.35 2.18
C SER A 62 0.27 -3.83 2.41
N PHE A 63 -0.62 -4.66 1.88
CA PHE A 63 -0.30 -6.05 1.61
C PHE A 63 0.92 -6.13 0.68
N ALA A 64 1.88 -6.98 1.04
CA ALA A 64 3.11 -7.13 0.25
C ALA A 64 2.85 -7.74 -1.14
N SER A 65 1.73 -8.46 -1.31
CA SER A 65 1.27 -9.05 -2.58
C SER A 65 0.73 -8.02 -3.57
N HIS A 66 0.40 -6.80 -3.14
CA HIS A 66 -0.19 -5.78 -4.02
C HIS A 66 0.87 -5.04 -4.85
N VAL A 67 1.60 -5.78 -5.69
CA VAL A 67 2.82 -5.30 -6.38
C VAL A 67 2.60 -4.08 -7.29
N TYR A 68 1.40 -3.92 -7.86
CA TYR A 68 1.06 -2.76 -8.69
C TYR A 68 0.90 -1.46 -7.89
N ARG A 69 0.49 -1.56 -6.60
CA ARG A 69 0.41 -0.41 -5.68
C ARG A 69 1.82 0.12 -5.42
N LEU A 70 2.74 -0.80 -5.11
CA LEU A 70 4.15 -0.49 -4.90
C LEU A 70 4.78 0.14 -6.15
N LYS A 71 4.51 -0.41 -7.35
CA LYS A 71 4.95 0.19 -8.63
C LYS A 71 4.54 1.65 -8.74
N LYS A 72 3.26 1.96 -8.47
CA LYS A 72 2.76 3.33 -8.57
C LYS A 72 3.34 4.26 -7.51
N ILE A 73 3.56 3.76 -6.30
CA ILE A 73 4.25 4.53 -5.25
C ILE A 73 5.70 4.85 -5.63
N ILE A 74 6.40 3.94 -6.30
CA ILE A 74 7.75 4.20 -6.83
C ILE A 74 7.73 5.30 -7.90
N GLU A 75 6.75 5.26 -8.80
CA GLU A 75 6.55 6.31 -9.82
C GLU A 75 6.26 7.67 -9.17
N ILE A 76 5.39 7.72 -8.15
CA ILE A 76 5.10 8.93 -7.38
C ILE A 76 6.36 9.41 -6.65
N ALA A 77 7.09 8.52 -5.98
CA ALA A 77 8.32 8.87 -5.28
C ALA A 77 9.34 9.51 -6.23
N LYS A 78 9.52 8.95 -7.43
CA LYS A 78 10.37 9.53 -8.46
C LYS A 78 9.88 10.92 -8.90
N LYS A 79 8.58 11.07 -9.16
CA LYS A 79 7.96 12.34 -9.60
C LYS A 79 8.20 13.48 -8.62
N TYR A 80 8.11 13.22 -7.31
CA TYR A 80 8.27 14.24 -6.25
C TYR A 80 9.67 14.22 -5.61
N ASP A 81 10.62 13.51 -6.22
CA ASP A 81 12.00 13.35 -5.72
C ASP A 81 12.04 12.93 -4.24
N LYS A 82 11.24 11.91 -3.91
CA LYS A 82 11.22 11.26 -2.60
C LYS A 82 11.98 9.95 -2.66
N LYS A 83 12.61 9.58 -1.55
CA LYS A 83 13.28 8.29 -1.35
C LYS A 83 12.37 7.30 -0.64
N ILE A 84 12.48 6.02 -1.00
CA ILE A 84 11.71 4.93 -0.41
C ILE A 84 12.61 4.07 0.46
N LEU A 85 12.18 3.83 1.69
CA LEU A 85 12.69 2.76 2.54
C LEU A 85 11.66 1.64 2.64
N LEU A 86 12.07 0.41 2.32
CA LEU A 86 11.23 -0.77 2.47
C LEU A 86 11.48 -1.42 3.83
N LEU A 87 10.43 -1.58 4.63
CA LEU A 87 10.50 -2.25 5.93
C LEU A 87 9.57 -3.48 5.96
N GLY A 88 10.16 -4.66 6.03
CA GLY A 88 9.43 -5.93 6.17
C GLY A 88 9.99 -7.04 5.28
N SER A 89 10.21 -8.22 5.85
CA SER A 89 10.79 -9.38 5.14
C SER A 89 9.97 -9.82 3.93
N SER A 90 8.64 -9.77 4.04
CA SER A 90 7.72 -10.08 2.93
C SER A 90 7.92 -9.14 1.74
N LEU A 91 8.12 -7.83 1.96
CA LEU A 91 8.35 -6.88 0.88
C LEU A 91 9.63 -7.20 0.11
N SER A 92 10.71 -7.49 0.83
CA SER A 92 11.98 -7.91 0.21
C SER A 92 11.84 -9.21 -0.58
N ARG A 93 10.98 -10.14 -0.14
CA ARG A 93 10.66 -11.36 -0.89
C ARG A 93 9.90 -11.04 -2.19
N TYR A 94 8.86 -10.21 -2.14
CA TYR A 94 8.10 -9.83 -3.32
C TYR A 94 8.94 -9.02 -4.33
N MET A 95 9.80 -8.10 -3.86
CA MET A 95 10.72 -7.36 -4.74
C MET A 95 11.66 -8.29 -5.51
N ARG A 96 12.24 -9.30 -4.85
CA ARG A 96 13.07 -10.32 -5.51
C ARG A 96 12.27 -11.14 -6.51
N ALA A 97 11.04 -11.51 -6.19
CA ALA A 97 10.17 -12.25 -7.10
C ALA A 97 9.85 -11.44 -8.37
N ILE A 98 9.48 -10.16 -8.23
CA ILE A 98 9.20 -9.24 -9.34
C ILE A 98 10.40 -9.14 -10.29
N GLN A 99 11.61 -8.99 -9.74
CA GLN A 99 12.85 -8.95 -10.52
C GLN A 99 13.10 -10.28 -11.25
N LYS A 100 12.92 -11.42 -10.58
CA LYS A 100 13.14 -12.75 -11.16
C LYS A 100 12.23 -13.03 -12.34
N VAL A 101 10.95 -12.65 -12.27
CA VAL A 101 9.99 -12.85 -13.37
C VAL A 101 9.95 -11.70 -14.37
N SER A 102 10.80 -10.67 -14.18
CA SER A 102 10.83 -9.45 -15.01
C SER A 102 9.45 -8.80 -15.20
N LEU A 103 8.59 -8.84 -14.17
CA LEU A 103 7.21 -8.34 -14.27
C LEU A 103 7.16 -6.85 -14.62
N TRP A 104 8.11 -6.06 -14.11
CA TRP A 104 8.38 -4.68 -14.52
C TRP A 104 9.78 -4.24 -14.06
N LYS A 105 10.34 -3.22 -14.71
CA LYS A 105 11.65 -2.67 -14.35
C LYS A 105 11.55 -1.87 -13.05
N ILE A 106 12.35 -2.26 -12.06
CA ILE A 106 12.43 -1.57 -10.77
C ILE A 106 13.51 -0.51 -10.86
N ASP A 107 13.12 0.75 -10.68
CA ASP A 107 14.08 1.85 -10.54
C ASP A 107 14.69 1.81 -9.13
N ASN A 108 15.91 1.29 -9.02
CA ASN A 108 16.60 1.18 -7.74
C ASN A 108 17.07 2.55 -7.18
N SER A 109 17.04 3.62 -7.97
CA SER A 109 17.58 4.94 -7.57
C SER A 109 16.73 5.67 -6.51
N VAL A 110 15.45 5.32 -6.39
CA VAL A 110 14.56 5.86 -5.37
C VAL A 110 14.75 5.16 -4.02
N PHE A 111 15.30 3.94 -4.00
CA PHE A 111 15.41 3.17 -2.77
C PHE A 111 16.64 3.56 -1.94
N ILE A 112 16.46 3.53 -0.63
CA ILE A 112 17.54 3.65 0.35
C ILE A 112 17.58 2.41 1.23
N LYS A 113 18.77 2.02 1.66
CA LYS A 113 18.98 0.90 2.59
C LYS A 113 18.87 1.33 4.06
N SER A 114 19.26 2.58 4.34
CA SER A 114 19.23 3.19 5.67
C SER A 114 19.31 4.72 5.52
N VAL A 115 18.75 5.47 6.47
CA VAL A 115 18.92 6.94 6.57
C VAL A 115 20.13 7.34 7.37
N VAL A 116 20.76 6.42 8.12
CA VAL A 116 21.79 6.74 9.12
C VAL A 116 22.94 7.56 8.51
N ASN A 117 23.20 7.41 7.21
CA ASN A 117 24.26 8.11 6.49
C ASN A 117 23.77 9.17 5.50
N LYS A 118 22.46 9.44 5.40
CA LYS A 118 21.90 10.39 4.44
C LYS A 118 21.05 11.44 5.15
N LYS A 119 21.44 12.71 5.05
CA LYS A 119 20.64 13.87 5.50
C LYS A 119 19.43 14.07 4.57
N ILE A 120 18.49 13.13 4.59
CA ILE A 120 17.26 13.19 3.78
C ILE A 120 16.25 14.04 4.55
N PRO A 121 15.72 15.12 3.94
CA PRO A 121 14.66 15.90 4.56
C PRO A 121 13.43 15.02 4.88
N PRO A 122 12.74 15.20 6.02
CA PRO A 122 11.59 14.37 6.40
C PRO A 122 10.52 14.27 5.31
N ASN A 123 10.18 15.38 4.66
CA ASN A 123 9.21 15.44 3.56
C ASN A 123 9.67 14.76 2.26
N LYS A 124 10.94 14.35 2.17
CA LYS A 124 11.51 13.60 1.04
C LYS A 124 11.61 12.10 1.32
N LEU A 125 11.02 11.61 2.40
CA LEU A 125 11.11 10.21 2.79
C LEU A 125 9.73 9.53 2.80
N ILE A 126 9.66 8.41 2.10
CA ILE A 126 8.55 7.44 2.16
C ILE A 126 9.07 6.17 2.83
N ILE A 127 8.38 5.72 3.87
CA ILE A 127 8.59 4.42 4.50
C ILE A 127 7.45 3.51 4.03
N PHE A 128 7.77 2.48 3.26
CA PHE A 128 6.78 1.52 2.80
C PHE A 128 6.93 0.22 3.60
N CYS A 129 5.90 -0.14 4.36
CA CYS A 129 6.00 -1.24 5.32
C CYS A 129 4.79 -2.17 5.34
N THR A 130 4.95 -3.33 5.99
CA THR A 130 3.85 -4.27 6.26
C THR A 130 3.09 -3.91 7.54
N GLY A 131 1.98 -4.61 7.79
CA GLY A 131 1.16 -4.43 9.01
C GLY A 131 -0.12 -3.66 8.79
N SER A 132 -0.65 -3.65 7.56
CA SER A 132 -1.86 -2.91 7.21
C SER A 132 -3.15 -3.51 7.81
N GLN A 133 -3.03 -4.59 8.58
CA GLN A 133 -4.11 -5.29 9.28
C GLN A 133 -3.92 -5.30 10.81
N GLY A 134 -2.99 -4.52 11.36
CA GLY A 134 -2.74 -4.50 12.82
C GLY A 134 -2.08 -5.77 13.37
N GLU A 135 -1.42 -6.56 12.52
CA GLU A 135 -0.75 -7.79 12.94
C GLU A 135 0.37 -7.47 13.94
N ALA A 136 0.35 -8.06 15.15
CA ALA A 136 1.22 -7.66 16.26
C ALA A 136 2.73 -7.67 15.93
N LYS A 137 3.19 -8.63 15.11
CA LYS A 137 4.60 -8.76 14.72
C LYS A 137 4.99 -7.93 13.49
N ALA A 138 4.03 -7.29 12.83
CA ALA A 138 4.30 -6.52 11.62
C ALA A 138 4.96 -5.18 11.94
N VAL A 139 5.51 -4.54 10.89
CA VAL A 139 6.32 -3.33 11.05
C VAL A 139 5.49 -2.18 11.59
N LEU A 140 4.28 -1.93 11.06
CA LEU A 140 3.42 -0.83 11.54
C LEU A 140 3.16 -0.92 13.05
N SER A 141 2.79 -2.11 13.55
CA SER A 141 2.53 -2.34 14.96
C SER A 141 3.75 -2.03 15.82
N ARG A 142 4.93 -2.50 15.40
CA ARG A 142 6.20 -2.19 16.10
C ARG A 142 6.57 -0.72 16.07
N LEU A 143 6.26 -0.01 14.97
CA LEU A 143 6.44 1.43 14.86
C LEU A 143 5.49 2.19 15.80
N ALA A 144 4.22 1.78 15.88
CA ALA A 144 3.23 2.34 16.79
C ALA A 144 3.61 2.15 18.27
N HIS A 145 4.24 1.01 18.58
CA HIS A 145 4.78 0.74 19.93
C HIS A 145 6.18 1.34 20.16
N GLN A 146 6.77 2.05 19.20
CA GLN A 146 8.12 2.66 19.32
C GLN A 146 9.26 1.65 19.59
N ILE A 147 9.07 0.39 19.20
CA ILE A 147 10.02 -0.73 19.40
C ILE A 147 10.66 -1.21 18.10
N TYR A 148 10.47 -0.50 16.99
CA TYR A 148 11.18 -0.81 15.76
C TYR A 148 12.58 -0.17 15.80
N PRO A 149 13.66 -0.92 15.52
CA PRO A 149 15.02 -0.38 15.56
C PRO A 149 15.16 0.84 14.65
N ASP A 150 15.86 1.87 15.12
CA ASP A 150 16.23 3.09 14.38
C ASP A 150 15.07 3.95 13.85
N TRP A 151 13.81 3.56 14.11
CA TRP A 151 12.63 4.22 13.60
C TRP A 151 11.56 4.42 14.64
N LYS A 152 11.19 5.69 14.80
CA LYS A 152 10.15 6.15 15.70
C LYS A 152 9.14 7.00 14.94
N ILE A 153 7.87 6.80 15.22
CA ILE A 153 6.79 7.66 14.74
C ILE A 153 6.73 8.91 15.62
N GLY A 154 6.37 10.05 15.05
CA GLY A 154 6.16 11.26 15.82
C GLY A 154 5.33 12.30 15.10
N ARG A 155 5.25 13.49 15.70
CA ARG A 155 4.50 14.63 15.18
C ARG A 155 4.93 14.98 13.75
N GLY A 156 3.94 15.20 12.89
CA GLY A 156 4.15 15.58 11.48
C GLY A 156 4.34 14.40 10.53
N ASP A 157 4.41 13.16 11.04
CA ASP A 157 4.34 11.97 10.20
C ASP A 157 2.93 11.79 9.63
N THR A 158 2.86 11.40 8.37
CA THR A 158 1.62 11.04 7.67
C THR A 158 1.59 9.53 7.45
N ILE A 159 0.55 8.86 7.92
CA ILE A 159 0.38 7.42 7.79
C ILE A 159 -0.76 7.16 6.82
N ILE A 160 -0.52 6.32 5.82
CA ILE A 160 -1.50 5.95 4.81
C ILE A 160 -1.74 4.44 4.88
N LEU A 161 -2.96 4.05 5.29
CA LEU A 161 -3.40 2.67 5.35
C LEU A 161 -4.07 2.29 4.04
N THR A 162 -3.37 1.57 3.16
CA THR A 162 -3.84 1.30 1.79
C THR A 162 -4.66 0.01 1.64
N SER A 163 -5.01 -0.64 2.74
CA SER A 163 -5.89 -1.81 2.75
C SER A 163 -7.09 -1.57 3.64
N SER A 164 -8.25 -2.07 3.22
CA SER A 164 -9.41 -2.16 4.10
C SER A 164 -9.16 -3.24 5.16
N PRO A 165 -9.58 -3.01 6.41
CA PRO A 165 -9.45 -4.01 7.47
C PRO A 165 -10.31 -5.23 7.16
N ILE A 166 -9.73 -6.41 7.32
CA ILE A 166 -10.48 -7.67 7.42
C ILE A 166 -11.27 -7.61 8.72
N MET A 167 -12.52 -8.09 8.69
CA MET A 167 -13.50 -7.89 9.78
C MET A 167 -12.91 -8.26 11.17
N ASP A 168 -12.30 -9.43 11.28
CA ASP A 168 -11.68 -9.93 12.52
C ASP A 168 -10.50 -9.08 13.03
N ASN A 169 -9.84 -8.33 12.14
CA ASN A 169 -8.66 -7.53 12.46
C ASN A 169 -8.99 -6.08 12.82
N ARG A 170 -10.25 -5.64 12.70
CA ARG A 170 -10.64 -4.25 12.95
C ARG A 170 -10.21 -3.76 14.32
N TYR A 171 -10.49 -4.51 15.38
CA TYR A 171 -10.13 -4.12 16.75
C TYR A 171 -8.62 -3.86 16.91
N ASN A 172 -7.79 -4.76 16.36
CA ASN A 172 -6.33 -4.63 16.43
C ASN A 172 -5.85 -3.41 15.63
N LEU A 173 -6.43 -3.18 14.44
CA LEU A 173 -6.07 -2.03 13.62
C LEU A 173 -6.44 -0.71 14.31
N GLU A 174 -7.64 -0.61 14.89
CA GLU A 174 -8.08 0.57 15.64
C GLU A 174 -7.17 0.85 16.85
N ALA A 175 -6.78 -0.19 17.59
CA ALA A 175 -5.84 -0.02 18.70
C ALA A 175 -4.47 0.51 18.25
N ILE A 176 -3.99 0.08 17.08
CA ILE A 176 -2.78 0.62 16.46
C ILE A 176 -2.99 2.06 16.00
N ASN A 177 -4.13 2.39 15.39
CA ASN A 177 -4.45 3.75 14.93
C ASN A 177 -4.49 4.74 16.09
N ASN A 178 -5.16 4.39 17.20
CA ASN A 178 -5.20 5.20 18.41
C ASN A 178 -3.79 5.52 18.93
N ARG A 179 -2.93 4.52 19.02
CA ARG A 179 -1.53 4.72 19.44
C ARG A 179 -0.76 5.64 18.50
N LEU A 180 -0.95 5.48 17.19
CA LEU A 180 -0.30 6.32 16.19
C LEU A 180 -0.79 7.79 16.27
N MET A 181 -2.08 8.00 16.53
CA MET A 181 -2.65 9.33 16.76
C MET A 181 -2.14 9.95 18.07
N GLU A 182 -2.02 9.19 19.16
CA GLU A 182 -1.43 9.65 20.43
C GLU A 182 0.02 10.14 20.26
N LEU A 183 0.77 9.54 19.33
CA LEU A 183 2.12 9.96 18.96
C LEU A 183 2.15 11.21 18.07
N GLY A 184 0.99 11.71 17.66
CA GLY A 184 0.81 12.91 16.85
C GLY A 184 0.94 12.70 15.34
N ALA A 185 0.79 11.45 14.86
CA ALA A 185 0.74 11.17 13.43
C ALA A 185 -0.64 11.48 12.84
N THR A 186 -0.67 11.93 11.59
CA THR A 186 -1.92 12.09 10.82
C THR A 186 -2.19 10.81 10.05
N ILE A 187 -3.39 10.24 10.18
CA ILE A 187 -3.74 8.96 9.55
C ILE A 187 -4.75 9.18 8.42
N PHE A 188 -4.47 8.58 7.27
CA PHE A 188 -5.38 8.48 6.13
C PHE A 188 -5.74 7.02 5.90
N GLU A 189 -7.03 6.72 5.95
CA GLU A 189 -7.56 5.38 5.79
C GLU A 189 -8.25 5.20 4.44
N ASN A 190 -8.27 3.95 3.96
CA ASN A 190 -9.04 3.59 2.79
C ASN A 190 -10.51 3.37 3.17
N ASN A 191 -11.22 4.45 3.53
CA ASN A 191 -12.64 4.39 3.86
C ASN A 191 -13.52 4.65 2.63
N LYS A 192 -14.52 3.80 2.41
CA LYS A 192 -15.37 3.83 1.20
C LYS A 192 -16.20 5.10 1.08
N GLU A 193 -16.51 5.76 2.19
CA GLU A 193 -17.35 6.97 2.23
C GLU A 193 -16.63 8.24 1.77
N GLU A 194 -15.29 8.22 1.72
CA GLU A 194 -14.49 9.35 1.23
C GLU A 194 -13.90 9.11 -0.17
N LEU A 195 -14.33 8.04 -0.85
CA LEU A 195 -13.92 7.72 -2.22
C LEU A 195 -14.92 8.21 -3.26
#